data_AF-A0A450VPW9-F1
#
_entry.id   AF-A0A450VPW9-F1
#
_cell.length_a   1.000
_cell.length_b   1.000
_cell.length_c   1.000
_cell.angle_alpha   90.00
_cell.angle_beta   90.00
_cell.angle_gamma   90.00
#
_symmetry.space_group_name_H-M   'P 1'
#
loop_
_entity.id
_entity.type
_entity.pdbx_description
1 polymer ?
#
loop_
_entity_poly.entity_id
_entity_poly.type
_entity_poly.pdbx_seq_one_letter_code
_entity_poly.pdbx_strand_id
1 'polypeptide(L)' 'MIDGTIVRAHACTAGAPQGNLEEPEDRALGRSRGGFRKKIHVMVDALGNPLDFVLTGGQVADITQ' A
#
# COMPACT_ATOMS: atom_id res chain seq x y z
N MET A 1 -4.16 15.21 -10.52
CA MET A 1 -5.21 14.68 -9.61
C MET A 1 -4.57 13.63 -8.70
N ILE A 2 -5.06 13.44 -7.47
CA ILE A 2 -4.61 12.36 -6.58
C ILE A 2 -5.83 11.49 -6.29
N ASP A 3 -5.68 10.19 -6.44
CA ASP A 3 -6.71 9.21 -6.08
C ASP A 3 -6.07 8.05 -5.31
N GLY A 4 -6.87 7.34 -4.52
CA GLY A 4 -6.40 6.26 -3.67
C GLY A 4 -7.40 5.11 -3.59
N THR A 5 -6.88 3.87 -3.60
CA THR A 5 -7.72 2.68 -3.44
C THR A 5 -7.10 1.68 -2.47
N ILE A 6 -7.95 0.91 -1.79
CA ILE A 6 -7.54 -0.14 -0.85
C ILE A 6 -7.76 -1.50 -1.49
N VAL A 7 -6.68 -2.29 -1.56
CA VAL A 7 -6.70 -3.63 -2.15
C VAL A 7 -6.45 -4.67 -1.07
N ARG A 8 -7.28 -5.73 -1.05
CA ARG A 8 -7.04 -6.90 -0.19
C ARG A 8 -5.85 -7.69 -0.74
N ALA A 9 -4.91 -8.02 0.12
CA ALA A 9 -3.80 -8.87 -0.26
C ALA A 9 -4.26 -10.32 -0.51
N HIS A 10 -3.52 -11.03 -1.36
CA HIS A 10 -3.73 -12.47 -1.58
C HIS A 10 -3.54 -13.25 -0.26
N ALA A 11 -4.19 -14.41 -0.13
CA ALA A 11 -4.18 -15.20 1.10
C ALA A 11 -2.75 -15.58 1.56
N CYS A 12 -1.81 -15.70 0.61
CA CYS A 12 -0.42 -16.08 0.86
C CYS A 12 0.59 -14.90 0.77
N THR A 13 0.15 -13.64 0.86
CA THR A 13 1.02 -12.47 0.58
C THR A 13 2.08 -12.19 1.65
N ALA A 14 2.00 -12.76 2.85
CA ALA A 14 3.00 -12.52 3.91
C ALA A 14 4.45 -12.83 3.48
N GLY A 15 4.63 -13.75 2.52
CA GLY A 15 5.93 -14.05 1.91
C GLY A 15 6.95 -14.63 2.88
N ALA A 16 8.23 -14.59 2.49
CA ALA A 16 9.34 -15.03 3.34
C ALA A 16 9.50 -14.12 4.57
N PRO A 17 9.95 -14.67 5.72
CA PRO A 17 10.25 -13.88 6.91
C PRO A 17 11.18 -12.72 6.57
N GLN A 18 11.01 -11.60 7.25
CA GLN A 18 11.90 -10.45 7.11
C GLN A 18 13.31 -10.90 7.46
N GLY A 19 14.18 -10.92 6.44
CA GLY A 19 15.61 -11.02 6.62
C GLY A 19 16.22 -9.65 6.83
N ASN A 20 17.49 -9.65 7.17
CA ASN A 20 18.40 -8.52 7.36
C ASN A 20 18.73 -7.77 6.05
N LEU A 21 17.70 -7.43 5.26
CA LEU A 21 17.82 -6.73 3.97
C LEU A 21 17.19 -5.34 4.05
N GLU A 22 17.66 -4.44 3.19
CA GLU A 22 17.25 -3.03 2.99
C GLU A 22 15.78 -2.84 2.56
N GLU A 23 14.97 -3.89 2.63
CA GLU A 23 13.56 -3.87 2.29
C GLU A 23 12.75 -3.25 3.43
N PRO A 24 11.69 -2.50 3.13
CA PRO A 24 10.79 -2.00 4.16
C PRO A 24 10.26 -3.17 4.99
N GLU A 25 10.31 -3.01 6.31
CA GLU A 25 9.47 -3.75 7.26
C GLU A 25 8.07 -3.82 6.64
N ASP A 26 7.27 -4.86 6.79
CA ASP A 26 5.91 -4.97 6.26
C ASP A 26 5.70 -4.91 4.72
N ARG A 27 6.63 -4.43 3.89
CA ARG A 27 6.46 -4.33 2.41
C ARG A 27 5.15 -3.63 2.03
N ALA A 28 4.76 -2.61 2.80
CA ALA A 28 3.47 -1.90 2.75
C ALA A 28 2.22 -2.78 3.01
N LEU A 29 2.35 -3.96 3.61
CA LEU A 29 1.22 -4.77 4.08
C LEU A 29 0.69 -4.24 5.40
N GLY A 30 -0.58 -3.90 5.40
CA GLY A 30 -1.30 -3.47 6.58
C GLY A 30 -2.19 -4.55 7.19
N ARG A 31 -2.26 -4.63 8.52
CA ARG A 31 -3.20 -5.52 9.21
C ARG A 31 -4.53 -4.82 9.48
N SER A 32 -5.63 -5.47 9.12
CA SER A 32 -7.00 -5.06 9.42
C SER A 32 -7.83 -6.24 9.93
N ARG A 33 -9.06 -6.01 10.41
CA ARG A 33 -9.99 -7.09 10.82
C ARG A 33 -10.26 -8.12 9.72
N GLY A 34 -10.11 -7.74 8.44
CA GLY A 34 -10.34 -8.62 7.30
C GLY A 34 -9.07 -9.26 6.73
N GLY A 35 -7.96 -9.26 7.49
CA GLY A 35 -6.66 -9.73 7.02
C GLY A 35 -5.79 -8.60 6.45
N PHE A 36 -4.80 -8.98 5.64
CA PHE A 36 -3.84 -8.05 5.06
C PHE A 36 -4.44 -7.20 3.93
N ARG A 37 -4.13 -5.90 3.95
CA ARG A 37 -4.55 -4.91 2.94
C ARG A 37 -3.44 -3.91 2.67
N LYS A 38 -3.42 -3.36 1.46
CA LYS A 38 -2.55 -2.22 1.09
C LYS A 38 -3.40 -1.07 0.58
N LYS A 39 -2.90 0.15 0.71
CA LYS A 39 -3.43 1.32 0.01
C LYS A 39 -2.47 1.73 -1.09
N ILE A 40 -3.03 1.98 -2.28
CA ILE A 40 -2.32 2.49 -3.44
C ILE A 40 -2.80 3.91 -3.64
N HIS A 41 -1.90 4.87 -3.50
CA HIS A 41 -2.14 6.27 -3.84
C HIS A 41 -1.47 6.55 -5.18
N VAL A 42 -2.19 7.21 -6.08
CA VAL A 42 -1.72 7.50 -7.44
C VAL A 42 -1.83 8.99 -7.69
N MET A 43 -0.73 9.59 -8.14
CA MET A 43 -0.76 10.93 -8.73
C MET A 43 -0.89 10.78 -10.25
N VAL A 44 -1.82 11.50 -10.85
CA VAL A 44 -2.05 11.46 -12.31
C VAL A 44 -1.95 12.85 -12.94
N ASP A 45 -1.53 12.88 -14.21
CA ASP A 45 -1.55 14.06 -15.07
C ASP A 45 -2.97 14.44 -15.53
N ALA A 46 -3.09 15.43 -16.42
CA ALA A 46 -4.37 15.91 -16.93
C ALA A 46 -5.11 14.91 -17.86
N LEU A 47 -4.39 13.93 -18.43
CA LEU A 47 -4.95 12.89 -19.29
C LEU A 47 -5.25 11.60 -18.52
N GLY A 48 -4.92 11.56 -17.22
CA GLY A 48 -5.09 10.38 -16.37
C GLY A 48 -3.90 9.42 -16.40
N ASN A 49 -2.75 9.79 -16.96
CA ASN A 49 -1.57 8.95 -16.91
C ASN A 49 -0.97 8.98 -15.50
N PRO A 50 -0.63 7.81 -14.92
CA PRO A 50 0.02 7.76 -13.61
C PRO A 50 1.42 8.34 -13.68
N LEU A 51 1.70 9.29 -12.79
CA LEU A 51 3.00 9.94 -12.62
C LEU A 51 3.78 9.33 -11.46
N ASP A 52 3.09 8.98 -10.37
CA ASP A 52 3.72 8.45 -9.17
C ASP A 52 2.79 7.56 -8.36
N PHE A 53 3.38 6.65 -7.59
CA PHE A 53 2.69 5.71 -6.71
C PHE A 53 3.29 5.74 -5.30
N VAL A 54 2.41 5.91 -4.31
CA VAL A 54 2.78 5.71 -2.90
C VAL A 54 1.99 4.52 -2.36
N LEU A 55 2.71 3.57 -1.78
CA LEU A 55 2.12 2.38 -1.15
C LEU A 55 2.20 2.50 0.37
N THR A 56 1.06 2.33 1.04
CA THR A 56 1.00 2.28 2.50
C THR A 56 0.23 1.06 2.99
N GLY A 57 0.38 0.74 4.27
CA GLY A 57 -0.46 -0.27 4.92
C GLY A 57 -1.93 0.13 4.86
N GLY A 58 -2.83 -0.83 4.60
CA GLY A 58 -4.25 -0.53 4.43
C GLY A 58 -4.97 0.05 5.66
N GLN A 59 -4.36 0.01 6.86
CA GLN A 59 -4.86 0.65 8.09
C GLN A 59 -4.42 2.11 8.24
N VAL A 60 -3.50 2.60 7.39
CA VAL A 60 -2.97 3.96 7.47
C VAL A 60 -4.03 4.95 7.00
N ALA A 61 -4.24 6.01 7.79
CA ALA A 61 -5.13 7.11 7.44
C ALA A 61 -4.57 7.93 6.28
N ASP A 62 -5.44 8.48 5.44
CA ASP A 62 -5.02 9.29 4.28
C ASP A 62 -4.56 10.70 4.67
N ILE A 63 -5.07 11.19 5.79
CA ILE A 63 -4.75 12.49 6.36
C ILE A 63 -4.40 12.27 7.83
N THR A 64 -3.24 12.78 8.24
CA THR A 64 -2.68 12.61 9.59
C THR A 64 -2.56 13.92 10.37
N GLN A 65 -3.12 15.02 9.85
CA GLN A 65 -3.13 16.35 10.47
C GLN A 65 -4.26 16.54 11.48
#